data_AF-A0A6A9QNU2-F1
#
_entry.id   AF-A0A6A9QNU2-F1
#
_cell.length_a   1.000
_cell.length_b   1.000
_cell.length_c   1.000
_cell.angle_alpha   90.00
_cell.angle_beta   90.00
_cell.angle_gamma   90.00
#
_symmetry.space_group_name_H-M   'P 1'
#
loop_
_entity.id
_entity.type
_entity.pdbx_description
1 polymer ?
#
loop_
_entity_poly.entity_id
_entity_poly.type
_entity_poly.pdbx_seq_one_letter_code
_entity_poly.pdbx_strand_id
1 'polypeptide(L)'
;MVPISFALNVVHGFFGIIYYGATTVFGIAIAPRLAKLSSEAIRELMKGFLPSVLSFIESSGIVTIVFGAGQFLHYMIGYYKAGGMPEVESVLFSTGWGISILLGGIIGLFGFLVGLSVRKDINKLASVYRNILPDDAQVNEVKTNLMKVSLIGTTLLTISVILMLVGVTFLPLPEH
;
A
#
# COMPACT_ATOMS: atom_id res chain seq x y z
N MET A 1 -23.69 -7.29 19.07
CA MET A 1 -23.24 -6.42 17.96
C MET A 1 -21.72 -6.45 17.93
N VAL A 2 -21.09 -6.68 16.77
CA VAL A 2 -19.62 -6.65 16.67
C VAL A 2 -19.15 -5.19 16.82
N PRO A 3 -18.18 -4.88 17.70
CA PRO A 3 -17.65 -3.52 17.81
C PRO A 3 -17.13 -3.03 16.46
N ILE A 4 -17.44 -1.79 16.08
CA ILE A 4 -16.95 -1.17 14.84
C ILE A 4 -15.42 -1.22 14.77
N SER A 5 -14.74 -1.04 15.90
CA SER A 5 -13.28 -1.18 16.01
C SER A 5 -12.78 -2.55 15.57
N PHE A 6 -13.48 -3.63 15.92
CA PHE A 6 -13.13 -4.98 15.53
C PHE A 6 -13.31 -5.18 14.02
N ALA A 7 -14.43 -4.73 13.46
CA ALA A 7 -14.67 -4.84 12.02
C ALA A 7 -13.64 -4.05 11.20
N LEU A 8 -13.30 -2.83 11.63
CA LEU A 8 -12.28 -2.00 11.00
C LEU A 8 -10.90 -2.67 11.04
N ASN A 9 -10.51 -3.19 12.20
CA ASN A 9 -9.21 -3.80 12.41
C ASN A 9 -9.05 -5.12 11.64
N VAL A 10 -10.10 -5.96 11.59
CA VAL A 10 -10.09 -7.21 10.82
C VAL A 10 -9.99 -6.94 9.33
N VAL A 11 -10.78 -6.01 8.79
CA VAL A 11 -10.72 -5.71 7.35
C VAL A 11 -9.40 -5.03 6.99
N HIS A 12 -8.95 -4.05 7.78
CA HIS A 12 -7.65 -3.41 7.59
C HIS A 12 -6.50 -4.43 7.62
N GLY A 13 -6.43 -5.27 8.66
CA GLY A 13 -5.37 -6.26 8.84
C GLY A 13 -5.39 -7.35 7.77
N PHE A 14 -6.57 -7.89 7.44
CA PHE A 14 -6.71 -8.93 6.42
C PHE A 14 -6.27 -8.44 5.04
N PHE A 15 -6.79 -7.30 4.59
CA PHE A 15 -6.38 -6.72 3.31
C PHE A 15 -4.94 -6.21 3.36
N GLY A 16 -4.45 -5.76 4.52
CA GLY A 16 -3.06 -5.35 4.71
C GLY A 16 -2.08 -6.51 4.49
N ILE A 17 -2.41 -7.71 4.99
CA ILE A 17 -1.62 -8.93 4.75
C ILE A 17 -1.63 -9.29 3.26
N ILE A 18 -2.81 -9.28 2.63
CA ILE A 18 -2.93 -9.56 1.19
C ILE A 18 -2.11 -8.56 0.37
N TYR A 19 -2.26 -7.27 0.67
CA TYR A 19 -1.58 -6.20 -0.04
C TYR A 19 -0.05 -6.29 0.14
N TYR A 20 0.41 -6.48 1.37
CA TYR A 20 1.83 -6.65 1.67
C TYR A 20 2.41 -7.88 0.99
N GLY A 21 1.74 -9.03 1.13
CA GLY A 21 2.17 -10.29 0.51
C GLY A 21 2.22 -10.20 -1.01
N ALA A 22 1.17 -9.68 -1.64
CA ALA A 22 1.11 -9.55 -3.09
C ALA A 22 2.15 -8.55 -3.63
N THR A 23 2.34 -7.41 -2.96
CA THR A 23 3.37 -6.43 -3.32
C THR A 23 4.78 -7.02 -3.17
N THR A 24 5.04 -7.74 -2.08
CA THR A 24 6.35 -8.35 -1.80
C THR A 24 6.67 -9.47 -2.79
N VAL A 25 5.72 -10.37 -3.04
CA VAL A 25 5.87 -11.43 -4.06
C VAL A 25 6.09 -10.80 -5.43
N PHE A 26 5.32 -9.77 -5.78
CA PHE A 26 5.49 -9.10 -7.05
C PHE A 26 6.86 -8.42 -7.15
N GLY A 27 7.29 -7.65 -6.17
CA GLY A 27 8.53 -6.87 -6.24
C GLY A 27 9.81 -7.68 -6.09
N ILE A 28 9.79 -8.75 -5.29
CA ILE A 28 10.98 -9.57 -5.03
C ILE A 28 11.06 -10.76 -6.00
N ALA A 29 9.93 -11.42 -6.30
CA ALA A 29 9.95 -12.66 -7.08
C ALA A 29 9.57 -12.46 -8.55
N ILE A 30 8.57 -11.61 -8.85
CA ILE A 30 8.02 -11.48 -10.21
C ILE A 30 8.76 -10.42 -11.02
N ALA A 31 8.85 -9.19 -10.53
CA ALA A 31 9.42 -8.05 -11.25
C ALA A 31 10.88 -8.29 -11.73
N PRO A 32 11.79 -8.88 -10.92
CA PRO A 32 13.15 -9.18 -11.40
C PRO A 32 13.18 -10.25 -12.49
N ARG A 33 12.18 -11.14 -12.53
CA ARG A 33 12.06 -12.19 -13.56
C ARG A 33 11.43 -11.66 -14.85
N LEU A 34 10.51 -10.71 -14.77
CA LEU A 34 9.99 -9.98 -15.93
C LEU A 34 11.14 -9.34 -16.71
N ALA A 35 12.21 -8.92 -16.02
CA ALA A 35 13.39 -8.37 -16.65
C ALA A 35 14.13 -9.34 -17.58
N LYS A 36 13.94 -10.65 -17.42
CA LYS A 36 14.62 -11.70 -18.20
C LYS A 36 13.77 -12.22 -19.35
N LEU A 37 12.53 -11.77 -19.49
CA LEU A 37 11.61 -12.19 -20.54
C LEU A 37 11.87 -11.41 -21.84
N SER A 38 11.53 -12.03 -22.97
CA SER A 38 11.52 -11.38 -24.28
C SER A 38 10.42 -10.31 -24.35
N SER A 39 10.58 -9.33 -25.25
CA SER A 39 9.58 -8.29 -25.50
C SER A 39 8.20 -8.87 -25.85
N GLU A 40 8.17 -9.96 -26.64
CA GLU A 40 6.94 -10.70 -26.99
C GLU A 40 6.22 -11.24 -25.74
N ALA A 41 6.95 -11.92 -24.85
CA ALA A 41 6.37 -12.52 -23.66
C ALA A 41 5.85 -11.46 -22.67
N ILE A 42 6.56 -10.33 -22.53
CA ILE A 42 6.08 -9.19 -21.75
C ILE A 42 4.80 -8.61 -22.37
N ARG A 43 4.75 -8.50 -23.69
CA ARG A 43 3.59 -7.97 -24.41
C ARG A 43 2.34 -8.82 -24.17
N GLU A 44 2.46 -10.14 -24.18
CA GLU A 44 1.35 -11.05 -23.86
C GLU A 44 0.91 -10.91 -22.39
N LEU A 45 1.86 -10.87 -21.46
CA LEU A 45 1.56 -10.66 -20.04
C LEU A 45 0.86 -9.32 -19.79
N MET A 46 1.27 -8.25 -20.47
CA MET A 46 0.67 -6.91 -20.38
C MET A 46 -0.75 -6.85 -20.93
N LYS A 47 -1.10 -7.70 -21.91
CA LYS A 47 -2.45 -7.71 -22.50
C LYS A 47 -3.46 -8.48 -21.65
N GLY A 48 -3.01 -9.47 -20.87
CA GLY A 48 -3.90 -10.34 -20.09
C GLY A 48 -3.67 -10.26 -18.58
N PHE A 49 -2.54 -10.80 -18.13
CA PHE A 49 -2.34 -11.15 -16.72
C PHE A 49 -1.90 -9.97 -15.83
N LEU A 50 -0.93 -9.18 -16.29
CA LEU A 50 -0.30 -8.14 -15.48
C LEU A 50 -1.28 -7.04 -15.02
N PRO A 51 -2.19 -6.53 -15.89
CA PRO A 51 -3.17 -5.52 -15.46
C PRO A 51 -4.07 -6.00 -14.33
N SER A 52 -4.54 -7.26 -14.39
CA SER A 52 -5.39 -7.83 -13.35
C SER A 52 -4.66 -7.99 -12.01
N VAL A 53 -3.41 -8.45 -12.05
CA VAL A 53 -2.58 -8.57 -10.83
C VAL A 53 -2.33 -7.20 -10.20
N LEU A 54 -1.95 -6.21 -11.00
CA LEU A 54 -1.73 -4.85 -10.52
C LEU A 54 -3.02 -4.23 -9.96
N SER A 55 -4.16 -4.44 -10.63
CA SER A 55 -5.47 -3.99 -10.16
C SER A 55 -5.87 -4.66 -8.84
N PHE A 56 -5.53 -5.92 -8.63
CA PHE A 56 -5.79 -6.64 -7.38
C PHE A 56 -4.92 -6.11 -6.22
N ILE A 57 -3.62 -5.94 -6.47
CA ILE A 57 -2.68 -5.33 -5.50
C ILE A 57 -3.17 -3.94 -5.09
N GLU A 58 -3.59 -3.13 -6.06
CA GLU A 58 -4.09 -1.79 -5.77
C GLU A 58 -5.41 -1.82 -4.99
N SER A 59 -6.38 -2.63 -5.41
CA SER A 59 -7.68 -2.70 -4.74
C SER A 59 -7.52 -3.13 -3.28
N SER A 60 -6.64 -4.12 -3.03
CA SER A 60 -6.31 -4.53 -1.65
C SER A 60 -5.59 -3.42 -0.87
N GLY A 61 -4.69 -2.67 -1.50
CA GLY A 61 -4.06 -1.49 -0.91
C GLY A 61 -5.05 -0.38 -0.54
N ILE A 62 -5.98 -0.05 -1.44
CA ILE A 62 -7.02 0.97 -1.18
C ILE A 62 -7.90 0.56 -0.01
N VAL A 63 -8.36 -0.70 0.03
CA VAL A 63 -9.17 -1.20 1.16
C VAL A 63 -8.37 -1.11 2.46
N THR A 64 -7.10 -1.52 2.45
CA THR A 64 -6.21 -1.40 3.61
C THR A 64 -6.14 0.04 4.11
N ILE A 65 -5.91 1.00 3.22
CA ILE A 65 -5.76 2.43 3.57
C ILE A 65 -7.06 3.01 4.12
N VAL A 66 -8.20 2.76 3.45
CA VAL A 66 -9.51 3.30 3.86
C VAL A 66 -9.91 2.78 5.24
N PHE A 67 -9.77 1.48 5.48
CA PHE A 67 -10.12 0.90 6.77
C PHE A 67 -9.12 1.27 7.87
N GLY A 68 -7.83 1.41 7.54
CA GLY A 68 -6.82 1.94 8.47
C GLY A 68 -7.09 3.38 8.88
N ALA A 69 -7.47 4.24 7.92
CA ALA A 69 -7.89 5.61 8.20
C ALA A 69 -9.17 5.66 9.05
N GLY A 70 -10.14 4.79 8.76
CA GLY A 70 -11.36 4.63 9.56
C GLY A 70 -11.04 4.22 11.01
N GLN A 71 -10.11 3.29 11.21
CA GLN A 71 -9.66 2.86 12.53
C GLN A 71 -8.95 4.00 13.28
N PHE A 72 -8.06 4.73 12.59
CA PHE A 72 -7.40 5.91 13.15
C PHE A 72 -8.42 6.95 13.64
N LEU A 73 -9.36 7.35 12.77
CA LEU A 73 -10.41 8.31 13.12
C LEU A 73 -11.28 7.82 14.28
N HIS A 74 -11.61 6.52 14.30
CA HIS A 74 -12.37 5.93 15.40
C HIS A 74 -11.65 6.10 16.75
N TYR A 75 -10.35 5.83 16.80
CA TYR A 75 -9.55 6.06 18.02
C TYR A 75 -9.46 7.54 18.38
N MET A 76 -9.23 8.43 17.41
CA MET A 76 -9.15 9.88 17.67
C MET A 76 -10.47 10.43 18.23
N ILE A 77 -11.61 9.97 17.73
CA ILE A 77 -12.93 10.31 18.29
C ILE A 77 -13.06 9.79 19.72
N GLY A 78 -12.54 8.59 20.01
CA GLY A 78 -12.51 8.02 21.36
C GLY A 78 -11.75 8.91 22.35
N TYR A 79 -10.50 9.26 22.02
CA TYR A 79 -9.67 10.14 22.85
C TYR A 79 -10.26 11.54 22.99
N TYR A 80 -10.82 12.09 21.91
CA TYR A 80 -11.51 13.38 21.96
C TYR A 80 -12.70 13.35 22.93
N LYS A 81 -13.47 12.24 22.97
CA LYS A 81 -14.57 12.09 23.93
C LYS A 81 -14.08 11.92 25.38
N ALA A 82 -12.89 11.38 25.58
CA ALA A 82 -12.32 11.15 26.91
C ALA A 82 -11.75 12.44 27.53
N GLY A 83 -11.04 13.26 26.75
CA GLY A 83 -10.34 14.45 27.28
C GLY A 83 -10.20 15.63 26.32
N GLY A 84 -10.97 15.66 25.23
CA GLY A 84 -10.93 16.73 24.24
C GLY A 84 -9.68 16.72 23.36
N MET A 85 -9.38 17.85 22.71
CA MET A 85 -8.19 17.99 21.87
C MET A 85 -6.87 17.76 22.60
N PRO A 86 -6.67 18.18 23.86
CA PRO A 86 -5.42 17.93 24.57
C PRO A 86 -5.09 16.44 24.69
N GLU A 87 -6.11 15.59 24.90
CA GLU A 87 -5.92 14.13 24.99
C GLU A 87 -5.52 13.55 23.63
N VAL A 88 -6.16 14.01 22.55
CA VAL A 88 -5.81 13.64 21.17
C VAL A 88 -4.35 14.00 20.86
N GLU A 89 -3.94 15.22 21.20
CA GLU A 89 -2.56 15.68 20.99
C GLU A 89 -1.55 14.89 21.83
N SER A 90 -1.88 14.62 23.10
CA SER A 90 -1.07 13.80 23.99
C SER A 90 -0.84 12.41 23.40
N VAL A 91 -1.89 11.73 22.98
CA VAL A 91 -1.77 10.38 22.39
C VAL A 91 -1.02 10.41 21.08
N LEU A 92 -1.28 11.37 20.18
CA LEU A 92 -0.64 11.43 18.86
C LEU A 92 0.85 11.77 18.93
N PHE A 93 1.23 12.73 19.77
CA PHE A 93 2.57 13.32 19.74
C PHE A 93 3.46 12.89 20.92
N SER A 94 2.87 12.37 22.00
CA SER A 94 3.60 12.03 23.23
C SER A 94 3.67 10.54 23.51
N THR A 95 3.07 9.67 22.67
CA THR A 95 3.13 8.22 22.83
C THR A 95 3.90 7.53 21.70
N GLY A 96 4.56 6.41 22.01
CA GLY A 96 5.23 5.57 21.01
C GLY A 96 4.26 5.04 19.94
N TRP A 97 2.99 4.81 20.29
CA TRP A 97 1.94 4.45 19.33
C TRP A 97 1.64 5.58 18.36
N GLY A 98 1.39 6.79 18.87
CA GLY A 98 1.05 7.95 18.05
C GLY A 98 2.13 8.28 17.04
N ILE A 99 3.40 8.31 17.49
CA ILE A 99 4.57 8.52 16.63
C ILE A 99 4.67 7.42 15.56
N SER A 100 4.48 6.15 15.93
CA SER A 100 4.55 5.02 15.00
C SER A 100 3.44 5.06 13.94
N ILE A 101 2.21 5.41 14.34
CA ILE A 101 1.07 5.54 13.44
C ILE A 101 1.26 6.73 12.48
N LEU A 102 1.73 7.88 12.97
CA LEU A 102 1.98 9.06 12.14
C LEU A 102 3.09 8.79 11.11
N LEU A 103 4.24 8.28 11.55
CA LEU A 103 5.35 7.94 10.64
C LEU A 103 4.95 6.84 9.67
N GLY A 104 4.34 5.76 10.16
CA GLY A 104 3.85 4.66 9.33
C GLY A 104 2.81 5.11 8.31
N GLY A 105 1.91 6.01 8.70
CA GLY A 105 0.89 6.62 7.84
C GLY A 105 1.47 7.54 6.78
N ILE A 106 2.42 8.41 7.11
CA ILE A 106 3.11 9.29 6.15
C ILE A 106 3.89 8.45 5.12
N ILE A 107 4.67 7.47 5.58
CA ILE A 107 5.45 6.59 4.70
C ILE A 107 4.52 5.75 3.82
N GLY A 108 3.43 5.23 4.39
CA GLY A 108 2.41 4.48 3.65
C GLY A 108 1.72 5.33 2.58
N LEU A 109 1.35 6.58 2.90
CA LEU A 109 0.75 7.51 1.95
C LEU A 109 1.73 7.88 0.83
N PHE A 110 3.00 8.15 1.15
CA PHE A 110 4.01 8.44 0.15
C PHE A 110 4.23 7.24 -0.79
N GLY A 111 4.33 6.03 -0.23
CA GLY A 111 4.41 4.79 -1.01
C GLY A 111 3.21 4.58 -1.93
N PHE A 112 2.01 4.87 -1.45
CA PHE A 112 0.78 4.79 -2.24
C PHE A 112 0.75 5.81 -3.39
N LEU A 113 1.13 7.08 -3.13
CA LEU A 113 1.18 8.14 -4.16
C LEU A 113 2.22 7.85 -5.25
N VAL A 114 3.38 7.30 -4.87
CA VAL A 114 4.38 6.79 -5.83
C VAL A 114 3.76 5.66 -6.67
N GLY A 115 3.05 4.72 -6.04
CA GLY A 115 2.33 3.65 -6.75
C GLY A 115 1.28 4.15 -7.74
N LEU A 116 0.49 5.17 -7.38
CA LEU A 116 -0.52 5.77 -8.27
C LEU A 116 0.10 6.49 -9.47
N SER A 117 1.19 7.22 -9.26
CA SER A 117 1.89 7.94 -10.34
C SER A 117 2.39 6.97 -11.41
N VAL A 118 2.88 5.82 -10.98
CA VAL A 118 3.40 4.78 -11.88
C VAL A 118 2.26 4.01 -12.56
N ARG A 119 1.14 3.79 -11.86
CA ARG A 119 -0.07 3.22 -12.48
C ARG A 119 -0.54 4.07 -13.66
N LYS A 120 -0.47 5.40 -13.54
CA LYS A 120 -0.81 6.31 -14.64
C LYS A 120 0.07 6.03 -15.86
N ASP A 121 1.36 5.78 -15.65
CA ASP A 121 2.30 5.44 -16.72
C ASP A 121 2.01 4.04 -17.30
N ILE A 122 1.77 3.03 -16.45
CA ILE A 122 1.40 1.67 -16.87
C ILE A 122 0.09 1.65 -17.66
N ASN A 123 -0.94 2.39 -17.23
CA ASN A 123 -2.23 2.47 -17.92
C ASN A 123 -2.10 3.21 -19.25
N LYS A 124 -1.30 4.29 -19.28
CA LYS A 124 -0.98 5.00 -20.52
C LYS A 124 -0.28 4.07 -21.50
N LEU A 125 0.68 3.29 -21.04
CA LEU A 125 1.33 2.25 -21.82
C LEU A 125 0.35 1.15 -22.25
N ALA A 126 -0.44 0.58 -21.36
CA ALA A 126 -1.44 -0.45 -21.67
C ALA A 126 -2.47 0.03 -22.72
N SER A 127 -2.81 1.32 -22.72
CA SER A 127 -3.64 1.94 -23.76
C SER A 127 -2.95 1.99 -25.13
N VAL A 128 -1.63 2.20 -25.16
CA VAL A 128 -0.79 2.10 -26.37
C VAL A 128 -0.70 0.64 -26.83
N TYR A 129 -0.49 -0.31 -25.92
CA TYR A 129 -0.44 -1.77 -26.20
C TYR A 129 -1.72 -2.34 -26.82
N ARG A 130 -2.88 -1.70 -26.64
CA ARG A 130 -4.16 -2.11 -27.25
C ARG A 130 -4.34 -1.63 -28.69
N ASN A 131 -3.71 -0.52 -29.08
CA ASN A 131 -4.05 0.19 -30.32
C ASN A 131 -2.90 0.28 -31.33
N ILE A 132 -1.64 0.12 -30.92
CA ILE A 132 -0.45 0.16 -31.78
C ILE A 132 0.53 -0.89 -31.25
N LEU A 133 1.21 -1.66 -32.11
CA LEU A 133 2.33 -2.53 -31.68
C LEU A 133 3.43 -1.61 -31.10
N PRO A 134 3.72 -1.62 -29.78
CA PRO A 134 4.76 -0.74 -29.24
C PRO A 134 6.14 -1.09 -29.81
N ASP A 135 7.05 -0.12 -29.85
CA ASP A 135 8.45 -0.42 -30.18
C ASP A 135 9.19 -1.05 -28.98
N ASP A 136 10.36 -1.62 -29.22
CA ASP A 136 11.17 -2.26 -28.16
C ASP A 136 11.69 -1.28 -27.09
N ALA A 137 11.83 0.01 -27.42
CA ALA A 137 12.26 1.03 -26.47
C ALA A 137 11.16 1.28 -25.42
N GLN A 138 9.90 1.36 -25.85
CA GLN A 138 8.73 1.50 -24.98
C GLN A 138 8.57 0.28 -24.05
N VAL A 139 8.79 -0.94 -24.57
CA VAL A 139 8.76 -2.17 -23.76
C VAL A 139 9.84 -2.15 -22.67
N ASN A 140 11.06 -1.73 -23.02
CA ASN A 140 12.17 -1.63 -22.08
C ASN A 140 11.97 -0.53 -21.02
N GLU A 141 11.33 0.58 -21.37
CA GLU A 141 10.95 1.63 -20.43
C GLU A 141 9.96 1.11 -19.39
N VAL A 142 8.89 0.40 -19.83
CA VAL A 142 7.90 -0.22 -18.92
C VAL A 142 8.59 -1.17 -17.95
N LYS A 143 9.47 -2.03 -18.46
CA LYS A 143 10.21 -3.01 -17.67
C LYS A 143 11.07 -2.33 -16.60
N THR A 144 11.79 -1.27 -16.98
CA THR A 144 12.62 -0.50 -16.05
C THR A 144 11.79 0.18 -14.97
N ASN A 145 10.65 0.77 -15.34
CA ASN A 145 9.75 1.45 -14.40
C ASN A 145 9.06 0.46 -13.47
N LEU A 146 8.55 -0.67 -13.97
CA LEU A 146 7.98 -1.74 -13.15
C LEU A 146 8.98 -2.25 -12.10
N MET A 147 10.25 -2.46 -12.47
CA MET A 147 11.28 -2.89 -11.53
C MET A 147 11.52 -1.86 -10.43
N LYS A 148 11.80 -0.60 -10.81
CA LYS A 148 12.07 0.49 -9.86
C LYS A 148 10.92 0.64 -8.87
N VAL A 149 9.70 0.59 -9.36
CA VAL A 149 8.51 0.87 -8.56
C VAL A 149 8.17 -0.29 -7.66
N SER A 150 8.32 -1.53 -8.14
CA SER A 150 8.13 -2.68 -7.28
C SER A 150 9.15 -2.69 -6.12
N LEU A 151 10.39 -2.29 -6.37
CA LEU A 151 11.44 -2.26 -5.34
C LEU A 151 11.20 -1.13 -4.34
N ILE A 152 10.97 0.10 -4.81
CA ILE A 152 10.68 1.26 -3.96
C ILE A 152 9.39 1.02 -3.17
N GLY A 153 8.32 0.59 -3.83
CA GLY A 153 7.03 0.30 -3.22
C GLY A 153 7.14 -0.80 -2.16
N THR A 154 7.81 -1.91 -2.44
CA THR A 154 8.02 -3.00 -1.47
C THR A 154 8.83 -2.52 -0.27
N THR A 155 9.85 -1.69 -0.48
CA THR A 155 10.70 -1.16 0.59
C THR A 155 9.91 -0.23 1.51
N LEU A 156 9.21 0.75 0.94
CA LEU A 156 8.38 1.69 1.71
C LEU A 156 7.26 0.97 2.45
N LEU A 157 6.61 -0.01 1.81
CA LEU A 157 5.56 -0.80 2.44
C LEU A 157 6.11 -1.66 3.58
N THR A 158 7.30 -2.25 3.41
CA THR A 158 7.95 -3.03 4.48
C THR A 158 8.27 -2.16 5.69
N ILE A 159 8.81 -0.95 5.47
CA ILE A 159 9.07 0.01 6.55
C ILE A 159 7.76 0.40 7.25
N SER A 160 6.69 0.68 6.49
CA SER A 160 5.37 1.01 7.04
C SER A 160 4.80 -0.14 7.90
N VAL A 161 4.89 -1.40 7.43
CA VAL A 161 4.46 -2.57 8.19
C VAL A 161 5.26 -2.75 9.47
N ILE A 162 6.59 -2.58 9.44
CA ILE A 162 7.42 -2.64 10.65
C ILE A 162 6.98 -1.58 11.65
N LEU A 163 6.76 -0.34 11.20
CA LEU A 163 6.30 0.74 12.07
C LEU A 163 4.90 0.48 12.63
N MET A 164 3.99 -0.13 11.86
CA MET A 164 2.68 -0.52 12.37
C MET A 164 2.77 -1.63 13.43
N LEU A 165 3.62 -2.63 13.21
CA LEU A 165 3.88 -3.69 14.21
C LEU A 165 4.44 -3.11 15.51
N VAL A 166 5.41 -2.19 15.40
CA VAL A 166 5.94 -1.44 16.54
C VAL A 166 4.84 -0.60 17.19
N GLY A 167 3.99 0.07 16.42
CA GLY A 167 2.85 0.83 16.92
C GLY A 167 1.94 -0.03 17.79
N VAL A 168 1.56 -1.22 17.33
CA VAL A 168 0.73 -2.15 18.11
C VAL A 168 1.36 -2.52 19.45
N THR A 169 2.69 -2.64 19.53
CA THR A 169 3.37 -2.93 20.82
C THR A 169 3.27 -1.80 21.84
N PHE A 170 3.06 -0.56 21.38
CA PHE A 170 2.95 0.62 22.24
C PHE A 170 1.52 1.13 22.38
N LEU A 171 0.51 0.43 21.85
CA LEU A 171 -0.89 0.88 21.84
C LEU A 171 -1.32 1.27 23.26
N PRO A 172 -1.52 2.57 23.56
CA PRO A 172 -2.12 2.96 24.81
C PRO A 172 -3.58 2.49 24.72
N LEU A 173 -3.96 1.50 25.52
CA LEU A 173 -5.36 1.19 25.71
C LEU A 173 -5.91 2.23 26.70
N PRO A 174 -7.09 2.82 26.46
CA PRO A 174 -7.72 3.65 27.46
C PRO A 174 -7.90 2.81 28.73
N GLU A 175 -7.27 3.24 29.83
CA GLU A 175 -7.61 2.72 31.15
C GLU A 175 -8.98 3.30 31.52
N HIS A 176 -10.00 2.47 31.36
CA HIS A 176 -11.40 2.62 31.81
C HIS A 176 -11.95 4.03 32.05
#